data_AF-A0A3C0VR58-F1
#
_entry.id   AF-A0A3C0VR58-F1
#
_cell.length_a   1.000
_cell.length_b   1.000
_cell.length_c   1.000
_cell.angle_alpha   90.00
_cell.angle_beta   90.00
_cell.angle_gamma   90.00
#
_symmetry.space_group_name_H-M   'P 1'
#
loop_
_entity.id
_entity.type
_entity.pdbx_description
1 polymer ?
#
loop_
_entity_poly.entity_id
_entity_poly.type
_entity_poly.pdbx_seq_one_letter_code
_entity_poly.pdbx_strand_id
1 'polypeptide(L)'
;FFLLGKPFIFWQVLDTLIVLLTYHSLSVILVNDKYSRYNTMVFMAIAAYPFMHVGSAGWICTSLNYLWPLATMVYALSIAVRRYRGQEVKFWQYILAGLALIFTANTEMSAAALAIIFVFVLILRIKAGKAWIYEILGLLSQIGGMIFALTAPGNGERTAMEALNWMPEFPNLTFFEKLRLCSVFVFEHFVAIPDIIFILFGIVIAVYGVKKSNRWYKNLIALLPIVITAIYTLAYLYKYAMNVLEKYNSGQGIQIYYDFTTPTIYPKENFDIFLQYAEFISIYVYVAATVASIAWIIKDINKTWSCIVSLGAGFAVRMALLLSPTMFVSWHRTLIYIYFAFIYTIIVIVLEGDITSGPMPATASSETAVSTKSNKWTKGLVYGILVVGILVNIVLTVGLQIRKG
;
A
#
# COMPACT_ATOMS: atom_id res chain seq x y z
N PHE A 1 8.97 25.96 -11.19
CA PHE A 1 9.15 27.32 -10.64
C PHE A 1 7.84 28.08 -10.44
N PHE A 2 6.90 28.14 -11.41
CA PHE A 2 5.64 28.90 -11.25
C PHE A 2 4.81 28.53 -10.01
N LEU A 3 4.71 27.24 -9.68
CA LEU A 3 3.95 26.76 -8.52
C LEU A 3 4.63 27.05 -7.16
N LEU A 4 5.96 27.16 -7.15
CA LEU A 4 6.73 27.38 -5.90
C LEU A 4 6.60 28.80 -5.37
N GLY A 5 6.20 29.76 -6.21
CA GLY A 5 5.95 31.15 -5.81
C GLY A 5 4.51 31.43 -5.36
N LYS A 6 3.66 30.40 -5.24
CA LYS A 6 2.25 30.57 -4.83
C LYS A 6 2.10 30.39 -3.30
N PRO A 7 1.08 31.02 -2.68
CA PRO A 7 0.80 30.82 -1.27
C PRO A 7 0.54 29.34 -0.93
N PHE A 8 0.93 28.89 0.26
CA PHE A 8 0.80 27.49 0.67
C PHE A 8 -0.65 26.96 0.61
N ILE A 9 -1.66 27.81 0.83
CA ILE A 9 -3.08 27.44 0.69
C ILE A 9 -3.42 26.91 -0.70
N PHE A 10 -2.78 27.44 -1.74
CA PHE A 10 -2.94 26.95 -3.11
C PHE A 10 -2.48 25.49 -3.22
N TRP A 11 -1.37 25.15 -2.56
CA TRP A 11 -0.87 23.79 -2.50
C TRP A 11 -1.84 22.84 -1.78
N GLN A 12 -2.38 23.27 -0.64
CA GLN A 12 -3.34 22.48 0.13
C GLN A 12 -4.62 22.18 -0.68
N VAL A 13 -5.11 23.16 -1.44
CA VAL A 13 -6.26 22.97 -2.33
C VAL A 13 -5.93 21.95 -3.43
N LEU A 14 -4.77 22.05 -4.07
CA LEU A 14 -4.35 21.11 -5.11
C LEU A 14 -4.21 19.68 -4.57
N ASP A 15 -3.52 19.50 -3.44
CA ASP A 15 -3.38 18.18 -2.82
C ASP A 15 -4.74 17.58 -2.44
N THR A 16 -5.68 18.40 -1.97
CA THR A 16 -7.06 17.96 -1.69
C THR A 16 -7.75 17.48 -2.96
N LEU A 17 -7.62 18.21 -4.07
CA LEU A 17 -8.18 17.79 -5.37
C LEU A 17 -7.56 16.48 -5.88
N ILE A 18 -6.26 16.28 -5.65
CA ILE A 18 -5.54 15.05 -6.01
C ILE A 18 -6.02 13.85 -5.17
N VAL A 19 -6.26 14.04 -3.87
CA VAL A 19 -6.86 13.00 -3.01
C VAL A 19 -8.29 12.68 -3.47
N LEU A 20 -9.09 13.70 -3.81
CA LEU A 20 -10.45 13.49 -4.34
C LEU A 20 -10.45 12.78 -5.70
N LEU A 21 -9.47 13.08 -6.57
CA LEU A 21 -9.27 12.36 -7.83
C LEU A 21 -8.97 10.88 -7.55
N THR A 22 -8.08 10.60 -6.61
CA THR A 22 -7.71 9.23 -6.21
C THR A 22 -8.92 8.48 -5.69
N TYR A 23 -9.69 9.10 -4.79
CA TYR A 23 -10.94 8.56 -4.26
C TYR A 23 -11.96 8.25 -5.36
N HIS A 24 -12.22 9.21 -6.25
CA HIS A 24 -13.16 9.03 -7.36
C HIS A 24 -12.71 7.88 -8.27
N SER A 25 -11.44 7.85 -8.67
CA SER A 25 -10.91 6.83 -9.56
C SER A 25 -10.88 5.43 -8.92
N LEU A 26 -10.53 5.31 -7.63
CA LEU A 26 -10.66 4.04 -6.90
C LEU A 26 -12.12 3.60 -6.78
N SER A 27 -13.04 4.52 -6.51
CA SER A 27 -14.48 4.20 -6.42
C SER A 27 -15.03 3.69 -7.76
N VAL A 28 -14.58 4.28 -8.88
CA VAL A 28 -14.87 3.76 -10.23
C VAL A 28 -14.31 2.36 -10.40
N ILE A 29 -13.06 2.11 -10.01
CA ILE A 29 -12.41 0.80 -10.17
C ILE A 29 -13.09 -0.27 -9.31
N LEU A 30 -13.38 0.03 -8.05
CA LEU A 30 -13.82 -0.97 -7.05
C LEU A 30 -15.34 -1.15 -7.01
N VAL A 31 -16.08 -0.04 -7.00
CA VAL A 31 -17.52 -0.03 -6.67
C VAL A 31 -18.37 0.17 -7.93
N ASN A 32 -17.98 1.10 -8.81
CA ASN A 32 -18.65 1.40 -10.07
C ASN A 32 -20.14 1.78 -9.97
N ASP A 33 -20.57 2.26 -8.80
CA ASP A 33 -21.90 2.78 -8.54
C ASP A 33 -21.77 4.01 -7.65
N LYS A 34 -22.27 5.15 -8.13
CA LYS A 34 -22.16 6.45 -7.45
C LYS A 34 -22.89 6.48 -6.10
N TYR A 35 -24.02 5.78 -5.98
CA TYR A 35 -24.88 5.83 -4.79
C TYR A 35 -24.58 4.74 -3.77
N SER A 36 -23.63 3.87 -4.10
CA SER A 36 -23.24 2.77 -3.23
C SER A 36 -22.54 3.27 -1.96
N ARG A 37 -23.00 2.77 -0.81
CA ARG A 37 -22.37 3.00 0.50
C ARG A 37 -20.91 2.55 0.58
N TYR A 38 -20.44 1.67 -0.30
CA TYR A 38 -19.04 1.23 -0.31
C TYR A 38 -18.09 2.36 -0.73
N ASN A 39 -18.58 3.40 -1.42
CA ASN A 39 -17.79 4.59 -1.69
C ASN A 39 -17.36 5.27 -0.39
N THR A 40 -18.20 5.29 0.65
CA THR A 40 -17.81 5.81 1.97
C THR A 40 -16.66 5.01 2.56
N MET A 41 -16.67 3.67 2.44
CA MET A 41 -15.56 2.81 2.87
C MET A 41 -14.27 3.10 2.10
N VAL A 42 -14.34 3.29 0.76
CA VAL A 42 -13.19 3.70 -0.06
C VAL A 42 -12.60 5.01 0.47
N PHE A 43 -13.45 6.02 0.70
CA PHE A 43 -13.03 7.31 1.23
C PHE A 43 -12.34 7.18 2.59
N MET A 44 -12.94 6.45 3.53
CA MET A 44 -12.36 6.28 4.86
C MET A 44 -11.07 5.46 4.85
N ALA A 45 -10.94 4.47 3.97
CA ALA A 45 -9.70 3.73 3.81
C ALA A 45 -8.55 4.61 3.30
N ILE A 46 -8.84 5.52 2.36
CA ILE A 46 -7.87 6.54 1.91
C ILE A 46 -7.57 7.52 3.04
N ALA A 47 -8.57 8.00 3.78
CA ALA A 47 -8.37 8.93 4.90
C ALA A 47 -7.59 8.30 6.06
N ALA A 48 -7.66 6.98 6.22
CA ALA A 48 -6.87 6.21 7.19
C ALA A 48 -5.41 6.00 6.75
N TYR A 49 -5.01 6.44 5.55
CA TYR A 49 -3.60 6.46 5.16
C TYR A 49 -2.84 7.51 6.01
N PRO A 50 -1.67 7.17 6.57
CA PRO A 50 -0.85 8.10 7.34
C PRO A 50 -0.22 9.18 6.45
N PHE A 51 -0.98 10.25 6.16
CA PHE A 51 -0.53 11.37 5.31
C PHE A 51 0.72 12.10 5.81
N MET A 52 1.11 11.90 7.08
CA MET A 52 2.41 12.33 7.60
C MET A 52 3.60 11.81 6.76
N HIS A 53 3.47 10.67 6.08
CA HIS A 53 4.50 10.18 5.15
C HIS A 53 4.78 11.17 4.01
N VAL A 54 3.74 11.88 3.56
CA VAL A 54 3.82 12.93 2.54
C VAL A 54 4.35 14.23 3.15
N GLY A 55 4.55 14.36 4.45
CA GLY A 55 5.23 15.52 5.06
C GLY A 55 6.75 15.37 5.18
N SER A 56 7.31 14.17 4.95
CA SER A 56 8.65 13.78 5.44
C SER A 56 9.83 14.56 4.85
N ALA A 57 9.80 14.92 3.57
CA ALA A 57 10.86 15.69 2.88
C ALA A 57 10.35 17.06 2.37
N GLY A 58 9.29 17.58 3.00
CA GLY A 58 8.58 18.79 2.60
C GLY A 58 7.40 18.49 1.67
N TRP A 59 6.22 18.99 2.06
CA TRP A 59 4.92 18.67 1.44
C TRP A 59 4.88 18.80 -0.08
N ILE A 60 5.51 19.82 -0.66
CA ILE A 60 5.50 20.05 -2.11
C ILE A 60 6.31 18.96 -2.84
N CYS A 61 7.51 18.65 -2.36
CA CYS A 61 8.41 17.70 -3.01
C CYS A 61 7.85 16.27 -2.98
N THR A 62 7.33 15.86 -1.83
CA THR A 62 6.79 14.52 -1.60
C THR A 62 5.43 14.32 -2.26
N SER A 63 4.51 15.27 -2.21
CA SER A 63 3.21 15.11 -2.88
C SER A 63 3.38 15.01 -4.39
N LEU A 64 4.25 15.83 -5.01
CA LEU A 64 4.55 15.75 -6.44
C LEU A 64 5.19 14.43 -6.88
N ASN A 65 5.99 13.79 -6.02
CA ASN A 65 6.72 12.58 -6.36
C ASN A 65 6.02 11.27 -5.95
N TYR A 66 5.03 11.33 -5.06
CA TYR A 66 4.37 10.13 -4.54
C TYR A 66 2.84 10.19 -4.62
N LEU A 67 2.22 11.26 -4.11
CA LEU A 67 0.76 11.37 -4.05
C LEU A 67 0.13 11.65 -5.42
N TRP A 68 0.68 12.62 -6.17
CA TRP A 68 0.17 12.99 -7.48
C TRP A 68 0.40 11.87 -8.52
N PRO A 69 1.58 11.23 -8.59
CA PRO A 69 1.80 10.11 -9.52
C PRO A 69 0.89 8.92 -9.21
N LEU A 70 0.63 8.63 -7.92
CA LEU A 70 -0.38 7.64 -7.53
C LEU A 70 -1.78 8.02 -8.04
N ALA A 71 -2.20 9.27 -7.85
CA ALA A 71 -3.53 9.73 -8.28
C ALA A 71 -3.70 9.62 -9.80
N THR A 72 -2.70 10.06 -10.57
CA THR A 72 -2.71 9.96 -12.04
C THR A 72 -2.64 8.50 -12.51
N MET A 73 -1.88 7.66 -11.82
CA MET A 73 -1.81 6.22 -12.06
C MET A 73 -3.19 5.57 -11.92
N VAL A 74 -3.86 5.80 -10.78
CA VAL A 74 -5.19 5.25 -10.49
C VAL A 74 -6.22 5.83 -11.46
N TYR A 75 -6.12 7.10 -11.84
CA TYR A 75 -6.99 7.69 -12.86
C TYR A 75 -6.82 7.02 -14.22
N ALA A 76 -5.59 6.85 -14.72
CA ALA A 76 -5.32 6.15 -15.98
C ALA A 76 -5.82 4.70 -15.94
N LEU A 77 -5.66 4.01 -14.80
CA LEU A 77 -6.19 2.67 -14.58
C LEU A 77 -7.72 2.65 -14.58
N SER A 78 -8.38 3.67 -14.03
CA SER A 78 -9.85 3.76 -14.02
C SER A 78 -10.44 3.81 -15.44
N ILE A 79 -9.73 4.43 -16.39
CA ILE A 79 -10.11 4.43 -17.81
C ILE A 79 -9.96 3.02 -18.42
N ALA A 80 -8.87 2.31 -18.12
CA ALA A 80 -8.70 0.93 -18.57
C ALA A 80 -9.83 0.02 -18.03
N VAL A 81 -10.20 0.19 -16.76
CA VAL A 81 -11.28 -0.60 -16.13
C VAL A 81 -12.65 -0.28 -16.73
N ARG A 82 -12.97 1.00 -16.99
CA ARG A 82 -14.20 1.40 -17.70
C ARG A 82 -14.29 0.74 -19.07
N ARG A 83 -13.20 0.79 -19.85
CA ARG A 83 -13.09 0.10 -21.15
C ARG A 83 -13.27 -1.40 -21.01
N TYR A 84 -12.65 -2.02 -20.00
CA TYR A 84 -12.81 -3.46 -19.72
C TYR A 84 -14.26 -3.83 -19.44
N ARG A 85 -15.02 -2.97 -18.75
CA ARG A 85 -16.45 -3.15 -18.48
C ARG A 85 -17.36 -2.80 -19.67
N GLY A 86 -16.81 -2.34 -20.80
CA GLY A 86 -17.60 -1.92 -21.95
C GLY A 86 -18.33 -0.58 -21.74
N GLN A 87 -17.93 0.21 -20.74
CA GLN A 87 -18.50 1.52 -20.50
C GLN A 87 -17.92 2.53 -21.50
N GLU A 88 -18.76 3.46 -21.93
CA GLU A 88 -18.32 4.55 -22.80
C GLU A 88 -17.31 5.46 -22.08
N VAL A 89 -16.22 5.75 -22.79
CA VAL A 89 -15.21 6.71 -22.39
C VAL A 89 -15.18 7.77 -23.49
N LYS A 90 -15.64 8.99 -23.17
CA LYS A 90 -15.61 10.09 -24.15
C LYS A 90 -14.17 10.48 -24.48
N PHE A 91 -13.98 11.21 -25.56
CA PHE A 91 -12.66 11.55 -26.10
C PHE A 91 -11.77 12.37 -25.14
N TRP A 92 -12.32 13.39 -24.46
CA TRP A 92 -11.57 14.23 -23.51
C TRP A 92 -10.91 13.48 -22.31
N GLN A 93 -11.40 12.29 -21.92
CA GLN A 93 -10.90 11.45 -20.84
C GLN A 93 -9.69 10.70 -21.35
N TYR A 94 -9.64 10.36 -22.65
CA TYR A 94 -8.43 9.85 -23.27
C TYR A 94 -7.32 10.90 -23.31
N ILE A 95 -7.65 12.16 -23.58
CA ILE A 95 -6.66 13.26 -23.49
C ILE A 95 -6.13 13.36 -22.05
N LEU A 96 -7.03 13.46 -21.06
CA LEU A 96 -6.64 13.53 -19.65
C LEU A 96 -5.88 12.28 -19.20
N ALA A 97 -6.24 11.10 -19.70
CA ALA A 97 -5.54 9.85 -19.41
C ALA A 97 -4.15 9.83 -20.04
N GLY A 98 -3.98 10.37 -21.25
CA GLY A 98 -2.66 10.54 -21.87
C GLY A 98 -1.75 11.43 -21.01
N LEU A 99 -2.26 12.57 -20.54
CA LEU A 99 -1.53 13.44 -19.61
C LEU A 99 -1.20 12.72 -18.29
N ALA A 100 -2.16 11.98 -17.75
CA ALA A 100 -1.96 11.20 -16.54
C ALA A 100 -0.92 10.08 -16.72
N LEU A 101 -0.89 9.40 -17.87
CA LEU A 101 0.11 8.38 -18.21
C LEU A 101 1.51 8.97 -18.29
N ILE A 102 1.67 10.15 -18.90
CA ILE A 102 2.94 10.87 -18.97
C ILE A 102 3.39 11.30 -17.57
N PHE A 103 2.49 11.86 -16.76
CA PHE A 103 2.81 12.27 -15.40
C PHE A 103 3.21 11.08 -14.53
N THR A 104 2.52 9.95 -14.69
CA THR A 104 2.84 8.69 -13.99
C THR A 104 4.20 8.14 -14.43
N ALA A 105 4.56 8.29 -15.71
CA ALA A 105 5.85 7.85 -16.23
C ALA A 105 7.04 8.68 -15.69
N ASN A 106 6.78 9.85 -15.11
CA ASN A 106 7.81 10.75 -14.62
C ASN A 106 8.48 10.28 -13.32
N THR A 107 7.86 9.36 -12.56
CA THR A 107 8.52 8.75 -11.39
C THR A 107 8.70 7.26 -11.60
N GLU A 108 9.91 6.76 -11.34
CA GLU A 108 10.28 5.35 -11.55
C GLU A 108 9.32 4.40 -10.83
N MET A 109 8.91 4.76 -9.61
CA MET A 109 8.04 3.95 -8.77
C MET A 109 6.62 3.81 -9.35
N SER A 110 5.98 4.92 -9.74
CA SER A 110 4.65 4.85 -10.34
C SER A 110 4.69 4.23 -11.74
N ALA A 111 5.74 4.50 -12.52
CA ALA A 111 5.93 3.93 -13.84
C ALA A 111 6.03 2.41 -13.77
N ALA A 112 6.86 1.89 -12.86
CA ALA A 112 7.01 0.46 -12.63
C ALA A 112 5.71 -0.20 -12.13
N ALA A 113 5.04 0.40 -11.13
CA ALA A 113 3.74 -0.10 -10.65
C ALA A 113 2.71 -0.19 -11.77
N LEU A 114 2.55 0.89 -12.54
CA LEU A 114 1.55 0.94 -13.60
C LEU A 114 1.91 -0.01 -14.75
N ALA A 115 3.18 -0.16 -15.10
CA ALA A 115 3.62 -1.10 -16.11
C ALA A 115 3.23 -2.54 -15.76
N ILE A 116 3.51 -2.98 -14.52
CA ILE A 116 3.12 -4.32 -14.03
C ILE A 116 1.60 -4.52 -14.13
N ILE A 117 0.82 -3.53 -13.68
CA ILE A 117 -0.65 -3.59 -13.71
C ILE A 117 -1.17 -3.59 -15.15
N PHE A 118 -0.59 -2.79 -16.04
CA PHE A 118 -1.03 -2.71 -17.45
C PHE A 118 -0.69 -3.97 -18.23
N VAL A 119 0.40 -4.68 -17.93
CA VAL A 119 0.65 -6.01 -18.50
C VAL A 119 -0.50 -6.95 -18.12
N PHE A 120 -0.90 -6.97 -16.85
CA PHE A 120 -2.04 -7.79 -16.41
C PHE A 120 -3.36 -7.39 -17.10
N VAL A 121 -3.67 -6.09 -17.14
CA VAL A 121 -4.89 -5.61 -17.80
C VAL A 121 -4.88 -5.91 -19.30
N LEU A 122 -3.72 -5.77 -19.97
CA LEU A 122 -3.55 -6.14 -21.37
C LEU A 122 -3.87 -7.61 -21.60
N ILE A 123 -3.35 -8.51 -20.76
CA ILE A 123 -3.67 -9.95 -20.82
C ILE A 123 -5.19 -10.17 -20.69
N LEU A 124 -5.86 -9.48 -19.76
CA LEU A 124 -7.32 -9.57 -19.61
C LEU A 124 -8.07 -9.07 -20.85
N ARG A 125 -7.59 -7.99 -21.50
CA ARG A 125 -8.19 -7.42 -22.72
C ARG A 125 -8.06 -8.37 -23.90
N ILE A 126 -6.87 -8.93 -24.12
CA ILE A 126 -6.59 -9.90 -25.19
C ILE A 126 -7.47 -11.14 -25.01
N LYS A 127 -7.52 -11.71 -23.80
CA LYS A 127 -8.39 -12.87 -23.51
C LYS A 127 -9.88 -12.58 -23.72
N ALA A 128 -10.30 -11.34 -23.50
CA ALA A 128 -11.69 -10.93 -23.70
C ALA A 128 -12.00 -10.49 -25.16
N GLY A 129 -11.04 -10.57 -26.09
CA GLY A 129 -11.22 -10.13 -27.48
C GLY A 129 -11.47 -8.63 -27.63
N LYS A 130 -11.04 -7.82 -26.64
CA LYS A 130 -11.31 -6.37 -26.61
C LYS A 130 -10.10 -5.57 -27.09
N ALA A 131 -10.35 -4.37 -27.61
CA ALA A 131 -9.29 -3.48 -28.11
C ALA A 131 -8.22 -3.17 -27.04
N TRP A 132 -6.95 -3.35 -27.39
CA TRP A 132 -5.80 -3.34 -26.48
C TRP A 132 -4.88 -2.12 -26.65
N ILE A 133 -5.18 -1.24 -27.61
CA ILE A 133 -4.29 -0.15 -28.01
C ILE A 133 -4.00 0.84 -26.88
N TYR A 134 -4.97 1.12 -26.00
CA TYR A 134 -4.79 2.03 -24.88
C TYR A 134 -3.77 1.48 -23.87
N GLU A 135 -3.87 0.19 -23.57
CA GLU A 135 -2.99 -0.51 -22.65
C GLU A 135 -1.56 -0.58 -23.21
N ILE A 136 -1.40 -0.83 -24.52
CA ILE A 136 -0.09 -0.78 -25.19
C ILE A 136 0.52 0.62 -25.16
N LEU A 137 -0.23 1.65 -25.51
CA LEU A 137 0.27 3.03 -25.47
C LEU A 137 0.66 3.44 -24.04
N GLY A 138 -0.13 3.02 -23.06
CA GLY A 138 0.22 3.22 -21.65
C GLY A 138 1.50 2.51 -21.24
N LEU A 139 1.68 1.24 -21.63
CA LEU A 139 2.91 0.48 -21.38
C LEU A 139 4.12 1.15 -22.02
N LEU A 140 4.03 1.54 -23.29
CA LEU A 140 5.11 2.24 -23.99
C LEU A 140 5.46 3.55 -23.30
N SER A 141 4.46 4.29 -22.81
CA SER A 141 4.71 5.51 -22.03
C SER A 141 5.46 5.21 -20.72
N GLN A 142 5.08 4.17 -19.98
CA GLN A 142 5.76 3.82 -18.72
C GLN A 142 7.18 3.28 -18.95
N ILE A 143 7.36 2.42 -19.96
CA ILE A 143 8.68 1.90 -20.36
C ILE A 143 9.57 3.05 -20.83
N GLY A 144 9.04 3.97 -21.63
CA GLY A 144 9.77 5.16 -22.07
C GLY A 144 10.21 6.05 -20.91
N GLY A 145 9.35 6.26 -19.90
CA GLY A 145 9.70 7.00 -18.69
C GLY A 145 10.80 6.32 -17.87
N MET A 146 10.73 5.00 -17.70
CA MET A 146 11.78 4.24 -17.03
C MET A 146 13.10 4.26 -17.80
N ILE A 147 13.09 4.11 -19.13
CA ILE A 147 14.30 4.21 -19.97
C ILE A 147 14.90 5.61 -19.87
N PHE A 148 14.07 6.65 -19.91
CA PHE A 148 14.53 8.04 -19.73
C PHE A 148 15.20 8.24 -18.38
N ALA A 149 14.60 7.74 -17.29
CA ALA A 149 15.20 7.81 -15.96
C ALA A 149 16.52 7.03 -15.89
N LEU A 150 16.57 5.80 -16.39
CA LEU A 150 17.77 4.95 -16.34
C LEU A 150 18.92 5.47 -17.21
N THR A 151 18.62 6.14 -18.32
CA THR A 151 19.65 6.67 -19.24
C THR A 151 20.06 8.11 -18.93
N ALA A 152 19.40 8.78 -17.99
CA ALA A 152 19.78 10.13 -17.57
C ALA A 152 21.17 10.11 -16.90
N PRO A 153 22.20 10.79 -17.46
CA PRO A 153 23.57 10.68 -16.96
C PRO A 153 23.71 11.16 -15.50
N GLY A 154 22.91 12.14 -15.10
CA GLY A 154 22.89 12.64 -13.72
C GLY A 154 22.46 11.62 -12.67
N ASN A 155 21.74 10.54 -13.06
CA ASN A 155 21.34 9.50 -12.10
C ASN A 155 22.51 8.62 -11.67
N GLY A 156 23.49 8.39 -12.53
CA GLY A 156 24.71 7.66 -12.16
C GLY A 156 25.54 8.42 -11.11
N GLU A 157 25.82 9.69 -11.39
CA GLU A 157 26.55 10.59 -10.48
C GLU A 157 25.80 10.76 -9.15
N ARG A 158 24.48 10.92 -9.20
CA ARG A 158 23.63 10.99 -8.00
C ARG A 158 23.74 9.71 -7.17
N THR A 159 23.71 8.55 -7.80
CA THR A 159 23.79 7.26 -7.08
C THR A 159 25.13 7.11 -6.36
N ALA A 160 26.24 7.51 -7.00
CA ALA A 160 27.55 7.49 -6.38
C ALA A 160 27.63 8.44 -5.17
N MET A 161 27.12 9.67 -5.30
CA MET A 161 27.05 10.62 -4.18
C MET A 161 26.12 10.13 -3.07
N GLU A 162 24.98 9.51 -3.40
CA GLU A 162 24.05 8.96 -2.43
C GLU A 162 24.65 7.80 -1.64
N ALA A 163 25.46 6.95 -2.28
CA ALA A 163 26.19 5.91 -1.58
C ALA A 163 27.15 6.53 -0.55
N LEU A 164 27.94 7.52 -0.94
CA LEU A 164 28.87 8.19 -0.04
C LEU A 164 28.17 8.90 1.14
N ASN A 165 27.02 9.52 0.88
CA ASN A 165 26.32 10.33 1.88
C ASN A 165 25.41 9.52 2.82
N TRP A 166 24.80 8.45 2.32
CA TRP A 166 23.71 7.77 3.03
C TRP A 166 24.01 6.33 3.41
N MET A 167 24.79 5.61 2.61
CA MET A 167 25.08 4.20 2.88
C MET A 167 26.41 3.80 2.22
N PRO A 168 27.56 4.18 2.82
CA PRO A 168 28.88 3.90 2.25
C PRO A 168 29.16 2.41 2.04
N GLU A 169 28.49 1.54 2.81
CA GLU A 169 28.59 0.09 2.73
C GLU A 169 27.82 -0.50 1.53
N PHE A 170 26.91 0.25 0.91
CA PHE A 170 26.02 -0.24 -0.14
C PHE A 170 26.73 -0.92 -1.32
N PRO A 171 27.88 -0.43 -1.83
CA PRO A 171 28.62 -1.11 -2.89
C PRO A 171 29.17 -2.48 -2.46
N ASN A 172 29.43 -2.68 -1.17
CA ASN A 172 30.03 -3.90 -0.62
C ASN A 172 29.00 -4.94 -0.18
N LEU A 173 27.72 -4.56 -0.09
CA LEU A 173 26.66 -5.50 0.27
C LEU A 173 26.33 -6.44 -0.89
N THR A 174 26.22 -7.72 -0.57
CA THR A 174 25.67 -8.74 -1.45
C THR A 174 24.19 -8.49 -1.72
N PHE A 175 23.67 -9.09 -2.80
CA PHE A 175 22.23 -9.02 -3.10
C PHE A 175 21.36 -9.52 -1.94
N PHE A 176 21.75 -10.61 -1.27
CA PHE A 176 20.99 -11.18 -0.16
C PHE A 176 20.99 -10.29 1.08
N GLU A 177 22.09 -9.60 1.38
CA GLU A 177 22.12 -8.62 2.47
C GLU A 177 21.21 -7.43 2.18
N LYS A 178 21.21 -6.92 0.94
CA LYS A 178 20.29 -5.85 0.51
C LYS A 178 18.83 -6.31 0.58
N LEU A 179 18.55 -7.53 0.15
CA LEU A 179 17.21 -8.13 0.22
C LEU A 179 16.75 -8.27 1.67
N ARG A 180 17.61 -8.75 2.57
CA ARG A 180 17.36 -8.83 4.02
C ARG A 180 17.02 -7.46 4.59
N LEU A 181 17.92 -6.50 4.43
CA LEU A 181 17.78 -5.15 4.97
C LEU A 181 16.53 -4.43 4.46
N CYS A 182 16.24 -4.52 3.17
CA CYS A 182 15.05 -3.89 2.60
C CYS A 182 13.77 -4.55 3.12
N SER A 183 13.73 -5.88 3.18
CA SER A 183 12.54 -6.61 3.61
C SER A 183 12.25 -6.41 5.09
N VAL A 184 13.29 -6.43 5.93
CA VAL A 184 13.18 -6.12 7.36
C VAL A 184 12.68 -4.70 7.56
N PHE A 185 13.24 -3.71 6.86
CA PHE A 185 12.76 -2.33 6.95
C PHE A 185 11.28 -2.19 6.59
N VAL A 186 10.84 -2.87 5.51
CA VAL A 186 9.42 -2.85 5.11
C VAL A 186 8.55 -3.52 6.16
N PHE A 187 9.01 -4.59 6.77
CA PHE A 187 8.25 -5.29 7.79
C PHE A 187 8.15 -4.46 9.07
N GLU A 188 9.28 -3.98 9.60
CA GLU A 188 9.37 -3.10 10.77
C GLU A 188 8.47 -1.87 10.62
N HIS A 189 8.40 -1.26 9.43
CA HIS A 189 7.49 -0.16 9.16
C HIS A 189 6.05 -0.44 9.59
N PHE A 190 5.55 -1.65 9.33
CA PHE A 190 4.16 -2.01 9.62
C PHE A 190 3.94 -2.55 11.04
N VAL A 191 4.97 -3.09 11.69
CA VAL A 191 4.83 -3.77 12.98
C VAL A 191 5.42 -3.00 14.16
N ALA A 192 6.48 -2.20 13.96
CA ALA A 192 7.15 -1.47 15.03
C ALA A 192 6.29 -0.32 15.58
N ILE A 193 5.59 0.39 14.69
CA ILE A 193 4.51 1.31 15.04
C ILE A 193 3.22 0.71 14.46
N PRO A 194 2.20 0.42 15.28
CA PRO A 194 0.99 -0.23 14.82
C PRO A 194 0.35 0.50 13.62
N ASP A 195 0.39 -0.10 12.43
CA ASP A 195 -0.24 0.46 11.24
C ASP A 195 -1.68 -0.05 11.09
N ILE A 196 -2.62 0.89 11.05
CA ILE A 196 -4.05 0.56 11.12
C ILE A 196 -4.55 -0.07 9.82
N ILE A 197 -4.02 0.31 8.66
CA ILE A 197 -4.38 -0.31 7.38
C ILE A 197 -3.85 -1.75 7.32
N PHE A 198 -2.61 -1.97 7.77
CA PHE A 198 -1.99 -3.30 7.81
C PHE A 198 -2.68 -4.25 8.78
N ILE A 199 -3.03 -3.77 9.99
CA ILE A 199 -3.83 -4.52 10.96
C ILE A 199 -5.21 -4.86 10.37
N LEU A 200 -5.88 -3.87 9.78
CA LEU A 200 -7.19 -4.09 9.14
C LEU A 200 -7.10 -5.12 8.01
N PHE A 201 -6.05 -5.04 7.19
CA PHE A 201 -5.80 -6.01 6.12
C PHE A 201 -5.66 -7.44 6.67
N GLY A 202 -4.84 -7.62 7.72
CA GLY A 202 -4.69 -8.91 8.39
C GLY A 202 -6.01 -9.44 8.98
N ILE A 203 -6.80 -8.58 9.63
CA ILE A 203 -8.12 -8.93 10.18
C ILE A 203 -9.08 -9.36 9.08
N VAL A 204 -9.14 -8.62 7.96
CA VAL A 204 -10.02 -8.94 6.84
C VAL A 204 -9.64 -10.28 6.21
N ILE A 205 -8.35 -10.54 6.01
CA ILE A 205 -7.86 -11.83 5.51
C ILE A 205 -8.24 -12.96 6.49
N ALA A 206 -8.02 -12.79 7.79
CA ALA A 206 -8.37 -13.78 8.80
C ALA A 206 -9.88 -14.08 8.83
N VAL A 207 -10.71 -13.04 8.96
CA VAL A 207 -12.17 -13.18 9.09
C VAL A 207 -12.77 -13.82 7.84
N TYR A 208 -12.44 -13.34 6.65
CA TYR A 208 -13.00 -13.90 5.41
C TYR A 208 -12.35 -15.22 5.03
N GLY A 209 -11.07 -15.41 5.30
CA GLY A 209 -10.35 -16.67 5.04
C GLY A 209 -10.92 -17.83 5.85
N VAL A 210 -11.22 -17.61 7.13
CA VAL A 210 -11.89 -18.59 7.99
C VAL A 210 -13.35 -18.80 7.58
N LYS A 211 -14.10 -17.72 7.32
CA LYS A 211 -15.51 -17.83 6.88
C LYS A 211 -15.69 -18.61 5.57
N LYS A 212 -14.72 -18.53 4.67
CA LYS A 212 -14.76 -19.18 3.35
C LYS A 212 -14.17 -20.57 3.33
N SER A 213 -13.68 -21.09 4.46
CA SER A 213 -13.07 -22.42 4.52
C SER A 213 -13.56 -23.29 5.67
N ASN A 214 -13.89 -24.54 5.35
CA ASN A 214 -14.23 -25.57 6.34
C ASN A 214 -13.02 -26.42 6.76
N ARG A 215 -11.82 -26.11 6.25
CA ARG A 215 -10.61 -26.91 6.49
C ARG A 215 -9.71 -26.19 7.51
N TRP A 216 -9.40 -26.88 8.61
CA TRP A 216 -8.61 -26.30 9.71
C TRP A 216 -7.27 -25.70 9.26
N TYR A 217 -6.53 -26.36 8.36
CA TYR A 217 -5.23 -25.87 7.89
C TYR A 217 -5.35 -24.58 7.08
N LYS A 218 -6.42 -24.39 6.29
CA LYS A 218 -6.69 -23.11 5.59
C LYS A 218 -7.04 -22.00 6.58
N ASN A 219 -7.75 -22.33 7.66
CA ASN A 219 -8.06 -21.38 8.73
C ASN A 219 -6.79 -20.93 9.44
N LEU A 220 -5.85 -21.84 9.72
CA LEU A 220 -4.53 -21.47 10.25
C LEU A 220 -3.77 -20.54 9.30
N ILE A 221 -3.73 -20.86 8.01
CA ILE A 221 -3.04 -20.01 7.02
C ILE A 221 -3.69 -18.62 6.94
N ALA A 222 -5.02 -18.52 6.99
CA ALA A 222 -5.73 -17.23 7.02
C ALA A 222 -5.41 -16.40 8.27
N LEU A 223 -5.13 -17.05 9.40
CA LEU A 223 -4.78 -16.39 10.66
C LEU A 223 -3.32 -15.93 10.71
N LEU A 224 -2.42 -16.55 9.94
CA LEU A 224 -0.98 -16.22 9.97
C LEU A 224 -0.70 -14.72 9.79
N PRO A 225 -1.28 -14.00 8.81
CA PRO A 225 -1.02 -12.57 8.64
C PRO A 225 -1.27 -11.77 9.92
N ILE A 226 -2.44 -11.92 10.55
CA ILE A 226 -2.78 -11.16 11.76
C ILE A 226 -2.00 -11.63 12.99
N VAL A 227 -1.70 -12.93 13.10
CA VAL A 227 -0.89 -13.48 14.20
C VAL A 227 0.55 -12.95 14.13
N ILE A 228 1.15 -12.97 12.94
CA ILE A 228 2.48 -12.42 12.69
C ILE A 228 2.49 -10.93 13.05
N THR A 229 1.55 -10.14 12.53
CA THR A 229 1.44 -8.72 12.87
C THR A 229 1.35 -8.52 14.38
N ALA A 230 0.47 -9.25 15.07
CA ALA A 230 0.27 -9.10 16.52
C ALA A 230 1.52 -9.46 17.33
N ILE A 231 2.19 -10.57 17.01
CA ILE A 231 3.40 -11.01 17.73
C ILE A 231 4.49 -9.93 17.66
N TYR A 232 4.81 -9.45 16.46
CA TYR A 232 5.87 -8.45 16.30
C TYR A 232 5.47 -7.09 16.87
N THR A 233 4.22 -6.65 16.65
CA THR A 233 3.76 -5.39 17.24
C THR A 233 3.80 -5.43 18.77
N LEU A 234 3.39 -6.52 19.40
CA LEU A 234 3.50 -6.67 20.85
C LEU A 234 4.97 -6.72 21.32
N ALA A 235 5.85 -7.38 20.57
CA ALA A 235 7.29 -7.42 20.87
C ALA A 235 7.92 -6.02 20.81
N TYR A 236 7.60 -5.21 19.80
CA TYR A 236 8.09 -3.83 19.68
C TYR A 236 7.49 -2.91 20.75
N LEU A 237 6.19 -3.04 21.06
CA LEU A 237 5.57 -2.29 22.16
C LEU A 237 6.21 -2.64 23.51
N TYR A 238 6.52 -3.91 23.75
CA TYR A 238 7.23 -4.35 24.95
C TYR A 238 8.65 -3.78 25.00
N LYS A 239 9.43 -3.90 23.91
CA LYS A 239 10.78 -3.31 23.78
C LYS A 239 10.75 -1.80 24.09
N TYR A 240 9.79 -1.10 23.51
CA TYR A 240 9.60 0.33 23.76
C TYR A 240 9.27 0.64 25.23
N ALA A 241 8.34 -0.09 25.83
CA ALA A 241 7.96 0.09 27.23
C ALA A 241 9.15 -0.14 28.19
N MET A 242 9.94 -1.19 27.94
CA MET A 242 11.14 -1.48 28.73
C MET A 242 12.21 -0.40 28.61
N ASN A 243 12.46 0.09 27.38
CA ASN A 243 13.41 1.19 27.16
C ASN A 243 12.98 2.48 27.88
N VAL A 244 11.67 2.78 27.91
CA VAL A 244 11.13 3.94 28.64
C VAL A 244 11.33 3.75 30.15
N LEU A 245 11.05 2.56 30.67
CA LEU A 245 11.22 2.23 32.08
C LEU A 245 12.69 2.32 32.53
N GLU A 246 13.62 1.81 31.71
CA GLU A 246 15.05 1.87 32.00
C GLU A 246 15.57 3.31 32.04
N LYS A 247 15.18 4.16 31.07
CA LYS A 247 15.54 5.58 31.06
C LYS A 247 15.00 6.31 32.29
N TYR A 248 13.72 6.08 32.61
CA TYR A 248 13.09 6.63 33.81
C TYR A 248 13.84 6.23 35.09
N ASN A 249 14.16 4.94 35.24
CA ASN A 249 14.90 4.42 36.40
C ASN A 249 16.35 4.93 36.48
N SER A 250 16.97 5.19 35.32
CA SER A 250 18.34 5.72 35.23
C SER A 250 18.43 7.22 35.49
N GLY A 251 17.32 7.89 35.81
CA GLY A 251 17.26 9.34 35.99
C GLY A 251 17.53 10.14 34.72
N GLN A 252 17.63 9.47 33.56
CA GLN A 252 17.73 10.13 32.26
C GLN A 252 16.35 10.65 31.90
N GLY A 253 16.22 11.95 31.64
CA GLY A 253 14.95 12.53 31.21
C GLY A 253 14.34 11.72 30.05
N ILE A 254 13.03 11.49 30.10
CA ILE A 254 12.34 10.66 29.10
C ILE A 254 12.29 11.42 27.76
N GLN A 255 13.36 11.33 26.99
CA GLN A 255 13.38 11.74 25.59
C GLN A 255 12.78 10.61 24.75
N ILE A 256 11.47 10.68 24.54
CA ILE A 256 10.72 9.77 23.64
C ILE A 256 10.99 10.22 22.21
N TYR A 257 12.04 9.65 21.61
CA TYR A 257 12.18 9.61 20.17
C TYR A 257 11.49 8.33 19.67
N TYR A 258 10.45 8.49 18.86
CA TYR A 258 10.00 7.43 17.96
C TYR A 258 11.07 7.29 16.89
N ASP A 259 12.17 6.64 17.24
CA ASP A 259 13.22 6.36 16.28
C ASP A 259 12.78 5.11 15.54
N PHE A 260 12.34 5.28 14.31
CA PHE A 260 12.12 4.16 13.41
C PHE A 260 13.47 3.46 13.27
N THR A 261 13.61 2.29 13.88
CA THR A 261 14.86 1.56 13.84
C THR A 261 15.14 1.20 12.39
N THR A 262 16.17 1.80 11.80
CA THR A 262 16.72 1.25 10.57
C THR A 262 17.39 -0.07 10.94
N PRO A 263 17.14 -1.16 10.20
CA PRO A 263 17.77 -2.43 10.52
C PRO A 263 19.29 -2.26 10.43
N THR A 264 19.99 -2.75 11.45
CA THR A 264 21.44 -2.62 11.50
C THR A 264 22.07 -3.39 10.35
N ILE A 265 22.96 -2.73 9.60
CA ILE A 265 23.59 -3.29 8.40
C ILE A 265 24.33 -4.58 8.75
N TYR A 266 25.15 -4.52 9.80
CA TYR A 266 25.92 -5.63 10.35
C TYR A 266 25.57 -5.82 11.84
N PRO A 267 24.50 -6.55 12.17
CA PRO A 267 24.15 -6.84 13.56
C PRO A 267 25.26 -7.66 14.22
N LYS A 268 25.74 -7.21 15.38
CA LYS A 268 26.82 -7.88 16.13
C LYS A 268 26.27 -8.78 17.24
N GLU A 269 25.15 -8.38 17.84
CA GLU A 269 24.52 -9.11 18.94
C GLU A 269 23.70 -10.29 18.41
N ASN A 270 23.81 -11.44 19.08
CA ASN A 270 23.10 -12.67 18.68
C ASN A 270 21.58 -12.47 18.60
N PHE A 271 21.02 -11.67 19.50
CA PHE A 271 19.59 -11.38 19.52
C PHE A 271 19.16 -10.53 18.31
N ASP A 272 19.93 -9.51 17.94
CA ASP A 272 19.64 -8.65 16.78
C ASP A 272 19.76 -9.41 15.46
N ILE A 273 20.75 -10.31 15.38
CA ILE A 273 20.89 -11.25 14.25
C ILE A 273 19.61 -12.10 14.15
N PHE A 274 19.24 -12.78 15.25
CA PHE A 274 18.04 -13.61 15.27
C PHE A 274 16.77 -12.84 14.88
N LEU A 275 16.56 -11.66 15.46
CA LEU A 275 15.37 -10.84 15.23
C LEU A 275 15.25 -10.45 13.74
N GLN A 276 16.32 -9.93 13.14
CA GLN A 276 16.28 -9.51 11.74
C GLN A 276 16.06 -10.69 10.78
N TYR A 277 16.65 -11.85 11.05
CA TYR A 277 16.39 -13.04 10.23
C TYR A 277 14.98 -13.60 10.45
N ALA A 278 14.44 -13.54 11.67
CA ALA A 278 13.07 -13.93 11.97
C ALA A 278 12.07 -13.01 11.24
N GLU A 279 12.29 -11.70 11.25
CA GLU A 279 11.50 -10.70 10.52
C GLU A 279 11.58 -10.92 9.02
N PHE A 280 12.78 -11.14 8.51
CA PHE A 280 13.03 -11.47 7.10
C PHE A 280 12.23 -12.69 6.65
N ILE A 281 12.25 -13.78 7.42
CA ILE A 281 11.46 -14.98 7.09
C ILE A 281 9.96 -14.70 7.24
N SER A 282 9.57 -13.97 8.29
CA SER A 282 8.16 -13.72 8.63
C SER A 282 7.43 -12.92 7.56
N ILE A 283 8.08 -11.95 6.91
CA ILE A 283 7.44 -11.20 5.81
C ILE A 283 7.14 -12.10 4.60
N TYR A 284 7.99 -13.06 4.25
CA TYR A 284 7.68 -13.99 3.15
C TYR A 284 6.61 -15.01 3.54
N VAL A 285 6.61 -15.49 4.79
CA VAL A 285 5.52 -16.33 5.31
C VAL A 285 4.21 -15.56 5.28
N TYR A 286 4.21 -14.29 5.70
CA TYR A 286 3.05 -13.39 5.63
C TYR A 286 2.54 -13.25 4.19
N VAL A 287 3.43 -12.97 3.24
CA VAL A 287 3.07 -12.82 1.82
C VAL A 287 2.51 -14.12 1.26
N ALA A 288 3.16 -15.25 1.49
CA ALA A 288 2.70 -16.55 1.03
C ALA A 288 1.32 -16.92 1.60
N ALA A 289 1.13 -16.72 2.90
CA ALA A 289 -0.14 -16.96 3.58
C ALA A 289 -1.26 -16.05 3.04
N THR A 290 -0.94 -14.79 2.77
CA THR A 290 -1.86 -13.80 2.19
C THR A 290 -2.28 -14.20 0.78
N VAL A 291 -1.32 -14.52 -0.10
CA VAL A 291 -1.58 -14.94 -1.49
C VAL A 291 -2.43 -16.20 -1.51
N ALA A 292 -2.08 -17.19 -0.69
CA ALA A 292 -2.86 -18.41 -0.56
C ALA A 292 -4.29 -18.07 -0.12
N SER A 293 -4.45 -17.22 0.90
CA SER A 293 -5.76 -16.84 1.45
C SER A 293 -6.65 -16.16 0.44
N ILE A 294 -6.11 -15.20 -0.31
CA ILE A 294 -6.84 -14.51 -1.38
C ILE A 294 -7.39 -15.52 -2.40
N ALA A 295 -6.64 -16.56 -2.75
CA ALA A 295 -7.02 -17.55 -3.74
C ALA A 295 -8.26 -18.39 -3.37
N TRP A 296 -8.58 -18.58 -2.08
CA TRP A 296 -9.83 -19.24 -1.68
C TRP A 296 -10.90 -18.28 -1.16
N ILE A 297 -10.54 -17.06 -0.77
CA ILE A 297 -11.51 -16.03 -0.37
C ILE A 297 -12.29 -15.56 -1.60
N ILE A 298 -11.59 -15.28 -2.70
CA ILE A 298 -12.14 -14.69 -3.93
C ILE A 298 -12.34 -15.79 -4.97
N LYS A 299 -13.59 -15.99 -5.40
CA LYS A 299 -13.95 -17.04 -6.38
C LYS A 299 -13.63 -16.63 -7.82
N ASP A 300 -13.81 -15.34 -8.15
CA ASP A 300 -13.52 -14.81 -9.47
C ASP A 300 -12.00 -14.75 -9.69
N ILE A 301 -11.51 -15.58 -10.60
CA ILE A 301 -10.07 -15.71 -10.88
C ILE A 301 -9.42 -14.41 -11.35
N ASN A 302 -10.15 -13.55 -12.08
CA ASN A 302 -9.61 -12.27 -12.53
C ASN A 302 -9.48 -11.30 -11.37
N LYS A 303 -10.43 -11.29 -10.42
CA LYS A 303 -10.34 -10.50 -9.19
C LYS A 303 -9.25 -11.03 -8.24
N THR A 304 -9.08 -12.35 -8.16
CA THR A 304 -8.00 -12.98 -7.39
C THR A 304 -6.64 -12.50 -7.91
N TRP A 305 -6.42 -12.61 -9.22
CA TRP A 305 -5.19 -12.13 -9.84
C TRP A 305 -5.04 -10.62 -9.77
N SER A 306 -6.12 -9.83 -9.85
CA SER A 306 -5.99 -8.37 -9.71
C SER A 306 -5.50 -7.97 -8.32
N CYS A 307 -5.92 -8.66 -7.25
CA CYS A 307 -5.41 -8.45 -5.90
C CYS A 307 -3.94 -8.88 -5.78
N ILE A 308 -3.59 -10.08 -6.28
CA ILE A 308 -2.21 -10.60 -6.23
C ILE A 308 -1.25 -9.68 -7.01
N VAL A 309 -1.63 -9.26 -8.22
CA VAL A 309 -0.82 -8.36 -9.05
C VAL A 309 -0.71 -6.98 -8.41
N SER A 310 -1.78 -6.44 -7.81
CA SER A 310 -1.73 -5.15 -7.13
C SER A 310 -0.80 -5.17 -5.92
N LEU A 311 -0.90 -6.20 -5.07
CA LEU A 311 0.00 -6.39 -3.92
C LEU A 311 1.44 -6.63 -4.37
N GLY A 312 1.63 -7.48 -5.38
CA GLY A 312 2.93 -7.76 -5.97
C GLY A 312 3.59 -6.51 -6.55
N ALA A 313 2.84 -5.67 -7.28
CA ALA A 313 3.34 -4.41 -7.83
C ALA A 313 3.74 -3.44 -6.71
N GLY A 314 2.89 -3.27 -5.69
CA GLY A 314 3.19 -2.40 -4.54
C GLY A 314 4.44 -2.85 -3.79
N PHE A 315 4.58 -4.15 -3.52
CA PHE A 315 5.76 -4.71 -2.87
C PHE A 315 7.01 -4.62 -3.74
N ALA A 316 6.91 -4.96 -5.03
CA ALA A 316 8.04 -4.91 -5.98
C ALA A 316 8.59 -3.49 -6.14
N VAL A 317 7.73 -2.47 -6.19
CA VAL A 317 8.17 -1.07 -6.27
C VAL A 317 8.97 -0.66 -5.03
N ARG A 318 8.56 -1.09 -3.83
CA ARG A 318 9.37 -0.85 -2.63
C ARG A 318 10.69 -1.63 -2.65
N MET A 319 10.66 -2.85 -3.17
CA MET A 319 11.84 -3.70 -3.34
C MET A 319 12.78 -3.18 -4.45
N ALA A 320 12.35 -2.32 -5.36
CA ALA A 320 13.26 -1.69 -6.33
C ALA A 320 14.38 -0.90 -5.63
N LEU A 321 14.14 -0.40 -4.40
CA LEU A 321 15.16 0.25 -3.58
C LEU A 321 16.28 -0.70 -3.10
N LEU A 322 16.20 -2.01 -3.31
CA LEU A 322 17.36 -2.89 -3.19
C LEU A 322 18.52 -2.43 -4.08
N LEU A 323 18.21 -1.73 -5.18
CA LEU A 323 19.17 -1.26 -6.16
C LEU A 323 19.64 0.18 -5.90
N SER A 324 19.22 0.80 -4.78
CA SER A 324 19.59 2.19 -4.45
C SER A 324 20.21 2.31 -3.04
N PRO A 325 21.30 3.08 -2.87
CA PRO A 325 21.86 3.40 -1.55
C PRO A 325 20.91 4.20 -0.65
N THR A 326 19.80 4.72 -1.18
CA THR A 326 18.80 5.49 -0.43
C THR A 326 17.72 4.61 0.22
N MET A 327 17.94 3.30 0.31
CA MET A 327 16.91 2.35 0.75
C MET A 327 16.26 2.65 2.11
N PHE A 328 16.98 3.33 3.01
CA PHE A 328 16.46 3.80 4.31
C PHE A 328 16.06 5.28 4.30
N VAL A 329 16.75 6.12 3.52
CA VAL A 329 16.52 7.58 3.42
C VAL A 329 15.27 7.93 2.62
N SER A 330 14.89 7.03 1.73
CA SER A 330 13.61 7.11 1.05
C SER A 330 12.42 6.88 2.00
N TRP A 331 12.67 6.45 3.25
CA TRP A 331 11.71 6.39 4.35
C TRP A 331 10.36 5.76 3.93
N HIS A 332 9.26 6.16 4.58
CA HIS A 332 7.95 5.53 4.43
C HIS A 332 7.15 6.00 3.20
N ARG A 333 7.54 7.11 2.56
CA ARG A 333 6.84 7.68 1.39
C ARG A 333 6.78 6.73 0.20
N THR A 334 7.77 5.86 0.05
CA THR A 334 7.84 4.85 -1.02
C THR A 334 6.87 3.67 -0.83
N LEU A 335 6.32 3.51 0.37
CA LEU A 335 5.34 2.46 0.68
C LEU A 335 3.93 2.81 0.23
N ILE A 336 3.68 4.02 -0.27
CA ILE A 336 2.34 4.46 -0.68
C ILE A 336 1.66 3.48 -1.63
N TYR A 337 2.40 2.87 -2.56
CA TYR A 337 1.84 1.90 -3.51
C TYR A 337 1.36 0.61 -2.84
N ILE A 338 2.10 0.07 -1.86
CA ILE A 338 1.67 -1.12 -1.11
C ILE A 338 0.50 -0.81 -0.17
N TYR A 339 0.45 0.39 0.43
CA TYR A 339 -0.72 0.85 1.19
C TYR A 339 -1.99 0.84 0.35
N PHE A 340 -1.93 1.42 -0.85
CA PHE A 340 -3.08 1.46 -1.74
C PHE A 340 -3.44 0.10 -2.32
N ALA A 341 -2.47 -0.82 -2.45
CA ALA A 341 -2.74 -2.22 -2.76
C ALA A 341 -3.45 -2.96 -1.61
N PHE A 342 -3.12 -2.68 -0.35
CA PHE A 342 -3.88 -3.19 0.81
C PHE A 342 -5.30 -2.63 0.81
N ILE A 343 -5.47 -1.31 0.64
CA ILE A 343 -6.80 -0.68 0.55
C ILE A 343 -7.64 -1.33 -0.56
N TYR A 344 -7.06 -1.47 -1.76
CA TYR A 344 -7.71 -2.12 -2.89
C TYR A 344 -8.18 -3.54 -2.52
N THR A 345 -7.28 -4.35 -1.95
CA THR A 345 -7.57 -5.76 -1.62
C THR A 345 -8.59 -5.90 -0.49
N ILE A 346 -8.52 -5.06 0.55
CA ILE A 346 -9.51 -5.00 1.63
C ILE A 346 -10.90 -4.82 1.03
N ILE A 347 -11.06 -3.83 0.15
CA ILE A 347 -12.36 -3.47 -0.41
C ILE A 347 -12.87 -4.56 -1.34
N VAL A 348 -12.00 -5.15 -2.19
CA VAL A 348 -12.40 -6.29 -3.04
C VAL A 348 -12.91 -7.46 -2.20
N ILE A 349 -12.21 -7.83 -1.13
CA ILE A 349 -12.62 -8.94 -0.25
C ILE A 349 -13.97 -8.65 0.42
N VAL A 350 -14.15 -7.43 0.94
CA VAL A 350 -15.42 -7.03 1.59
C VAL A 350 -16.58 -7.07 0.59
N LEU A 351 -16.38 -6.56 -0.64
CA LEU A 351 -17.37 -6.60 -1.70
C LEU A 351 -17.73 -8.04 -2.12
N GLU A 352 -16.73 -8.91 -2.26
CA GLU A 352 -16.94 -10.33 -2.60
C GLU A 352 -17.70 -11.08 -1.51
N GLY A 353 -17.47 -10.71 -0.25
CA GLY A 353 -18.24 -11.17 0.90
C GLY A 353 -19.75 -10.95 0.75
N ASP A 354 -20.15 -9.86 0.11
CA ASP A 354 -21.54 -9.46 -0.05
C ASP A 354 -22.25 -10.05 -1.26
N ILE A 355 -21.52 -10.27 -2.36
CA ILE A 355 -22.06 -10.92 -3.56
C ILE A 355 -22.55 -12.34 -3.19
N THR A 356 -21.87 -13.01 -2.26
CA THR A 356 -22.33 -14.31 -1.73
C THR A 356 -23.53 -14.24 -0.79
N SER A 357 -24.14 -13.06 -0.59
CA SER A 357 -25.33 -12.83 0.25
C SER A 357 -26.52 -12.17 -0.47
N GLY A 358 -26.51 -12.10 -1.82
CA GLY A 358 -27.63 -11.58 -2.62
C GLY A 358 -28.87 -12.50 -2.63
N PRO A 359 -30.09 -11.99 -2.95
CA PRO A 359 -31.35 -12.67 -2.65
C PRO A 359 -31.75 -13.74 -3.68
N MET A 360 -32.20 -14.92 -3.19
CA MET A 360 -33.06 -15.91 -3.88
C MET A 360 -33.40 -17.06 -2.90
N PRO A 361 -34.42 -17.91 -3.18
CA PRO A 361 -35.88 -17.71 -3.26
C PRO A 361 -36.54 -17.72 -1.85
N ALA A 362 -37.88 -17.62 -1.79
CA ALA A 362 -38.72 -17.38 -0.60
C ALA A 362 -38.74 -18.46 0.52
N THR A 363 -37.69 -19.25 0.69
CA THR A 363 -37.57 -20.28 1.74
C THR A 363 -36.22 -20.14 2.47
N ALA A 364 -36.06 -19.06 3.24
CA ALA A 364 -34.84 -18.82 4.02
C ALA A 364 -34.75 -19.79 5.22
N SER A 365 -33.74 -20.66 5.22
CA SER A 365 -33.36 -21.52 6.36
C SER A 365 -32.57 -20.72 7.42
N SER A 366 -32.52 -21.21 8.66
CA SER A 366 -31.83 -20.57 9.80
C SER A 366 -30.36 -20.22 9.55
N GLU A 367 -29.64 -21.01 8.73
CA GLU A 367 -28.24 -20.77 8.35
C GLU A 367 -28.05 -19.50 7.51
N THR A 368 -29.04 -19.14 6.69
CA THR A 368 -28.96 -17.96 5.82
C THR A 368 -29.03 -16.66 6.62
N ALA A 369 -29.92 -16.58 7.62
CA ALA A 369 -30.04 -15.42 8.50
C ALA A 369 -28.77 -15.17 9.35
N VAL A 370 -28.09 -16.26 9.75
CA VAL A 370 -26.82 -16.19 10.48
C VAL A 370 -25.70 -15.62 9.60
N SER A 371 -25.63 -16.01 8.33
CA SER A 371 -24.61 -15.51 7.39
C SER A 371 -24.78 -14.00 7.11
N THR A 372 -26.02 -13.52 6.94
CA THR A 372 -26.30 -12.10 6.67
C THR A 372 -25.99 -11.22 7.88
N LYS A 373 -26.32 -11.70 9.09
CA LYS A 373 -26.00 -11.01 10.35
C LYS A 373 -24.48 -10.95 10.57
N SER A 374 -23.77 -12.03 10.29
CA SER A 374 -22.30 -12.12 10.41
C SER A 374 -21.59 -11.13 9.46
N ASN A 375 -22.09 -10.92 8.25
CA ASN A 375 -21.51 -9.94 7.32
C ASN A 375 -21.76 -8.49 7.75
N LYS A 376 -22.89 -8.19 8.41
CA LYS A 376 -23.16 -6.86 8.97
C LYS A 376 -22.17 -6.50 10.07
N TRP A 377 -21.84 -7.44 10.96
CA TRP A 377 -20.84 -7.24 12.01
C TRP A 377 -19.44 -7.02 11.45
N THR A 378 -19.01 -7.82 10.47
CA THR A 378 -17.70 -7.64 9.84
C THR A 378 -17.57 -6.26 9.19
N LYS A 379 -18.61 -5.74 8.55
CA LYS A 379 -18.60 -4.36 8.02
C LYS A 379 -18.51 -3.34 9.14
N GLY A 380 -19.32 -3.47 10.18
CA GLY A 380 -19.27 -2.57 11.35
C GLY A 380 -17.87 -2.51 11.94
N LEU A 381 -17.18 -3.64 12.02
CA LEU A 381 -15.79 -3.74 12.45
C LEU A 381 -14.84 -2.99 11.51
N VAL A 382 -14.95 -3.20 10.19
CA VAL A 382 -14.11 -2.48 9.19
C VAL A 382 -14.31 -0.96 9.32
N TYR A 383 -15.56 -0.50 9.36
CA TYR A 383 -15.87 0.93 9.55
C TYR A 383 -15.30 1.47 10.87
N GLY A 384 -15.47 0.73 11.97
CA GLY A 384 -14.94 1.11 13.29
C GLY A 384 -13.42 1.24 13.30
N ILE A 385 -12.70 0.27 12.75
CA ILE A 385 -11.23 0.30 12.65
C ILE A 385 -10.77 1.48 11.78
N LEU A 386 -11.44 1.75 10.66
CA LEU A 386 -11.10 2.89 9.80
C LEU A 386 -11.29 4.24 10.52
N VAL A 387 -12.36 4.40 11.30
CA VAL A 387 -12.58 5.61 12.11
C VAL A 387 -11.47 5.78 13.14
N VAL A 388 -11.10 4.72 13.86
CA VAL A 388 -9.95 4.75 14.78
C VAL A 388 -8.66 5.10 14.03
N GLY A 389 -8.46 4.52 12.84
CA GLY A 389 -7.44 4.85 11.85
C GLY A 389 -7.24 6.35 11.65
N ILE A 390 -8.33 6.98 11.22
CA ILE A 390 -8.36 8.40 10.92
C ILE A 390 -8.05 9.23 12.18
N LEU A 391 -8.67 8.91 13.31
CA LEU A 391 -8.46 9.65 14.57
C LEU A 391 -7.00 9.55 15.05
N VAL A 392 -6.41 8.35 15.04
CA VAL A 392 -5.00 8.14 15.43
C VAL A 392 -4.08 8.93 14.51
N ASN A 393 -4.28 8.87 13.19
CA ASN A 393 -3.44 9.62 12.24
C ASN A 393 -3.56 11.14 12.44
N ILE A 394 -4.75 11.67 12.76
CA ILE A 394 -4.93 13.09 13.08
C ILE A 394 -4.11 13.44 14.32
N VAL A 395 -4.21 12.65 15.39
CA VAL A 395 -3.46 12.89 16.64
C VAL A 395 -1.95 12.83 16.41
N LEU A 396 -1.46 11.81 15.69
CA LEU A 396 -0.04 11.68 15.36
C LEU A 396 0.46 12.84 14.49
N THR A 397 -0.33 13.25 13.49
CA THR A 397 0.04 14.36 12.60
C THR A 397 0.10 15.69 13.35
N VAL A 398 -0.88 15.99 14.20
CA VAL A 398 -0.92 17.23 15.01
C VAL A 398 0.16 17.21 16.09
N GLY A 399 0.31 16.09 16.80
CA GLY A 399 1.29 15.93 17.88
C GLY A 399 2.74 16.05 17.42
N LEU A 400 3.06 15.58 16.19
CA LEU A 400 4.39 15.71 15.61
C LEU A 400 4.67 17.11 15.04
N GLN A 401 3.64 17.83 14.58
CA GLN A 401 3.79 19.22 14.09
C GLN A 401 4.04 20.21 15.23
N ILE A 402 3.44 20.01 16.40
CA ILE A 402 3.67 20.86 17.59
C ILE A 402 5.13 20.75 18.09
N ARG A 403 5.83 19.64 17.82
CA ARG A 403 7.24 19.46 18.22
C ARG A 403 8.27 20.15 17.31
N LYS A 404 7.85 20.68 16.15
CA LYS A 404 8.74 21.37 15.19
C LYS A 404 8.54 22.90 15.16
N GLY A 405 7.70 23.44 16.06
CA GLY A 405 7.43 24.88 16.21
C GLY A 405 8.28 25.53 17.27
#